data_AF-A0A2P2IF99-F1
#
_entry.id   AF-A0A2P2IF99-F1
#
_cell.length_a   1.000
_cell.length_b   1.000
_cell.length_c   1.000
_cell.angle_alpha   90.00
_cell.angle_beta   90.00
_cell.angle_gamma   90.00
#
_symmetry.space_group_name_H-M   'P 1'
#
loop_
_entity.id
_entity.type
_entity.pdbx_description
1 polymer ?
#
loop_
_entity_poly.entity_id
_entity_poly.type
_entity_poly.pdbx_seq_one_letter_code
_entity_poly.pdbx_strand_id
1 'polypeptide(L)'
;DEPAFMCRQKNCTVGWKKCPGRANYRCIPLWLYCDGKDDCRDGSDELAENCPKCDEKSDFKCNNKRCIPKRWLCDFENDCGDNSDEKEEMCQNQYR
;
A
#
# COMPACT_ATOMS: atom_id res chain seq x y z
N ASP A 1 -0.67 23.38 22.80
CA ASP A 1 -1.58 23.15 21.67
C ASP A 1 -1.08 23.89 20.44
N GLU A 2 -0.60 23.15 19.43
CA GLU A 2 -0.17 23.74 18.16
C GLU A 2 -1.37 23.94 17.22
N PRO A 3 -1.45 25.05 16.48
CA PRO A 3 -2.63 25.37 15.70
C PRO A 3 -2.79 24.46 14.47
N ALA A 4 -4.03 24.01 14.23
CA ALA A 4 -4.39 23.01 13.23
C ALA A 4 -3.95 23.34 11.78
N PHE A 5 -3.64 24.60 11.46
CA PHE A 5 -3.15 24.98 10.15
C PHE A 5 -1.70 24.53 9.87
N MET A 6 -0.88 24.30 10.90
CA MET A 6 0.50 23.81 10.73
C MET A 6 0.59 22.32 10.40
N CYS A 7 -0.47 21.53 10.61
CA CYS A 7 -0.55 20.13 10.19
C CYS A 7 -0.92 19.98 8.69
N ARG A 8 -1.53 21.03 8.10
CA ARG A 8 -1.92 21.08 6.69
C ARG A 8 -0.69 21.10 5.76
N GLN A 9 0.43 21.65 6.25
CA GLN A 9 1.66 21.94 5.49
C GLN A 9 2.89 21.10 5.90
N LYS A 10 2.75 20.12 6.80
CA LYS A 10 3.81 19.12 7.02
C LYS A 10 3.79 18.14 5.86
N ASN A 11 4.79 18.24 5.00
CA ASN A 11 5.10 17.18 4.05
C ASN A 11 5.36 15.91 4.86
N CYS A 12 4.72 14.80 4.46
CA CYS A 12 5.03 13.51 5.03
C CYS A 12 6.51 13.18 4.75
N THR A 13 7.13 12.36 5.60
CA THR A 13 8.49 11.86 5.37
C THR A 13 8.57 11.10 4.05
N VAL A 14 9.77 10.99 3.47
CA VAL A 14 9.98 10.21 2.24
C VAL A 14 9.45 8.78 2.44
N GLY A 15 8.67 8.28 1.48
CA GLY A 15 8.01 6.98 1.58
C GLY A 15 6.64 7.00 2.29
N TRP A 16 6.18 8.17 2.76
CA TRP A 16 4.88 8.34 3.40
C TRP A 16 4.01 9.27 2.56
N LYS A 17 2.70 9.01 2.53
CA LYS A 17 1.71 9.77 1.77
C LYS A 17 0.55 10.15 2.67
N LYS A 18 0.08 11.40 2.51
CA LYS A 18 -1.04 11.94 3.27
C LYS A 18 -2.34 11.30 2.80
N CYS A 19 -3.11 10.80 3.76
CA CYS A 19 -4.45 10.27 3.53
C CYS A 19 -5.32 11.29 2.78
N PRO A 20 -6.04 10.87 1.72
CA PRO A 20 -7.02 11.70 1.05
C PRO A 20 -8.10 12.20 2.03
N GLY A 21 -8.79 13.28 1.66
CA GLY A 21 -10.01 13.70 2.38
C GLY A 21 -9.80 14.27 3.78
N ARG A 22 -10.62 13.81 4.74
CA ARG A 22 -10.78 14.40 6.09
C ARG A 22 -10.08 13.59 7.19
N ALA A 23 -9.13 12.74 6.83
CA ALA A 23 -8.31 11.94 7.75
C ALA A 23 -7.33 12.77 8.62
N ASN A 24 -7.68 14.01 9.01
CA ASN A 24 -6.92 14.87 9.92
C ASN A 24 -5.42 15.02 9.56
N TYR A 25 -5.08 15.06 8.27
CA TYR A 25 -3.69 15.12 7.78
C TYR A 25 -2.81 13.93 8.18
N ARG A 26 -3.42 12.79 8.49
CA ARG A 26 -2.70 11.54 8.77
C ARG A 26 -1.79 11.18 7.60
N CYS A 27 -0.51 10.96 7.90
CA CYS A 27 0.45 10.38 6.98
C CYS A 27 0.54 8.90 7.31
N ILE A 28 0.42 8.06 6.28
CA ILE A 28 0.69 6.63 6.39
C ILE A 28 1.78 6.27 5.36
N PRO A 29 2.56 5.22 5.58
CA PRO A 29 3.49 4.72 4.59
C PRO A 29 2.81 4.41 3.25
N LEU A 30 3.53 4.58 2.14
CA LEU A 30 3.01 4.26 0.80
C LEU A 30 2.59 2.79 0.67
N TRP A 31 3.25 1.90 1.40
CA TRP A 31 2.90 0.48 1.42
C TRP A 31 1.61 0.20 2.19
N LEU A 32 1.02 1.14 2.94
CA LEU A 32 -0.29 0.92 3.57
C LEU A 32 -1.45 1.34 2.65
N TYR A 33 -1.17 1.87 1.46
CA TYR A 33 -2.23 2.12 0.48
C TYR A 33 -2.60 0.82 -0.22
N CYS A 34 -3.90 0.51 -0.19
CA CYS A 34 -4.47 -0.67 -0.84
C CYS A 34 -3.89 -1.96 -0.29
N ASP A 35 -3.68 -2.02 1.02
CA ASP A 35 -3.19 -3.21 1.72
C ASP A 35 -4.33 -4.08 2.29
N GLY A 36 -5.58 -3.67 2.08
CA GLY A 36 -6.78 -4.32 2.58
C GLY A 36 -7.22 -3.85 3.97
N LYS A 37 -6.58 -2.83 4.56
CA LYS A 37 -6.90 -2.28 5.88
C LYS A 37 -7.22 -0.80 5.78
N ASP A 38 -8.13 -0.35 6.64
CA ASP A 38 -8.44 1.08 6.77
C ASP A 38 -7.40 1.76 7.69
N ASP A 39 -6.28 2.18 7.13
CA ASP A 39 -5.24 2.91 7.83
C ASP A 39 -5.54 4.41 7.89
N CYS A 40 -6.31 4.96 6.95
CA CYS A 40 -6.73 6.37 6.96
C CYS A 40 -7.92 6.68 7.89
N ARG A 41 -8.63 5.66 8.40
CA ARG A 41 -9.86 5.74 9.22
C ARG A 41 -11.08 6.32 8.48
N ASP A 42 -10.96 6.48 7.18
CA ASP A 42 -12.03 6.87 6.27
C ASP A 42 -12.06 5.99 5.01
N GLY A 43 -11.26 4.92 4.97
CA GLY A 43 -11.12 3.97 3.87
C GLY A 43 -10.54 4.55 2.60
N SER A 44 -10.04 5.78 2.63
CA SER A 44 -9.62 6.50 1.42
C SER A 44 -8.33 5.95 0.82
N ASP A 45 -7.47 5.36 1.63
CA ASP A 45 -6.28 4.59 1.25
C ASP A 45 -6.59 3.32 0.46
N GLU A 46 -7.77 2.74 0.65
CA GLU A 46 -8.20 1.51 -0.03
C GLU A 46 -8.95 1.77 -1.36
N LEU A 47 -9.17 3.04 -1.70
CA LEU A 47 -9.79 3.42 -2.96
C LEU A 47 -8.78 3.26 -4.12
N ALA A 48 -9.24 2.64 -5.21
CA ALA A 48 -8.40 2.36 -6.38
C ALA A 48 -7.75 3.61 -7.00
N GLU A 49 -8.39 4.77 -6.86
CA GLU A 49 -7.86 6.06 -7.32
C GLU A 49 -6.67 6.58 -6.47
N ASN A 50 -6.55 6.09 -5.23
CA ASN A 50 -5.54 6.52 -4.27
C ASN A 50 -4.37 5.53 -4.13
N CYS A 51 -4.51 4.30 -4.65
CA CYS A 51 -3.44 3.32 -4.67
C CYS A 51 -2.20 3.83 -5.43
N PRO A 52 -0.98 3.47 -4.99
CA PRO A 52 0.21 3.65 -5.81
C PRO A 52 0.07 2.87 -7.12
N LYS A 53 0.59 3.44 -8.22
CA LYS A 53 0.69 2.72 -9.48
C LYS A 53 1.84 1.72 -9.38
N CYS A 54 1.56 0.46 -9.66
CA CYS A 54 2.60 -0.56 -9.76
C CYS A 54 3.47 -0.30 -10.99
N ASP A 55 4.78 -0.49 -10.86
CA ASP A 55 5.65 -0.57 -12.02
C ASP A 55 5.47 -1.94 -12.69
N GLU A 56 4.96 -1.96 -13.92
CA GLU A 56 4.67 -3.22 -14.64
C GLU A 56 5.93 -4.08 -14.89
N LYS A 57 7.11 -3.47 -14.86
CA LYS A 57 8.38 -4.17 -15.08
C LYS A 57 8.91 -4.78 -13.79
N SER A 58 8.96 -4.02 -12.69
CA SER A 58 9.56 -4.48 -11.42
C SER A 58 8.57 -5.04 -10.40
N ASP A 59 7.29 -4.70 -10.50
CA ASP A 59 6.32 -4.96 -9.45
C ASP A 59 5.26 -5.97 -9.90
N PHE A 60 4.78 -6.74 -8.93
CA PHE A 60 3.62 -7.61 -9.02
C PHE A 60 2.43 -6.92 -8.36
N LYS A 61 1.27 -7.00 -9.01
CA LYS A 61 0.02 -6.44 -8.50
C LYS A 61 -0.79 -7.55 -7.83
N CYS A 62 -0.91 -7.44 -6.52
CA CYS A 62 -1.71 -8.32 -5.67
C CYS A 62 -3.21 -8.22 -5.99
N ASN A 63 -4.01 -9.17 -5.51
CA ASN A 63 -5.46 -9.17 -5.71
C ASN A 63 -6.16 -8.02 -4.95
N ASN A 64 -5.65 -7.65 -3.78
CA ASN A 64 -6.04 -6.44 -3.04
C ASN A 64 -5.56 -5.12 -3.69
N LYS A 65 -4.92 -5.19 -4.87
CA LYS A 65 -4.38 -4.05 -5.65
C LYS A 65 -3.12 -3.42 -5.05
N ARG A 66 -2.54 -4.02 -4.00
CA ARG A 66 -1.20 -3.69 -3.53
C ARG A 66 -0.17 -3.99 -4.61
N CYS A 67 0.91 -3.23 -4.60
CA CYS A 67 2.08 -3.46 -5.45
C CYS A 67 3.23 -3.93 -4.57
N ILE A 68 3.81 -5.09 -4.90
CA ILE A 68 5.02 -5.59 -4.27
C ILE A 68 6.10 -5.80 -5.34
N PRO A 69 7.40 -5.70 -5.00
CA PRO A 69 8.46 -6.11 -5.92
C PRO A 69 8.29 -7.56 -6.37
N LYS A 70 8.45 -7.86 -7.66
CA LYS A 70 8.40 -9.24 -8.21
C LYS A 70 9.39 -10.20 -7.57
N ARG A 71 10.43 -9.68 -6.91
CA ARG A 71 11.39 -10.50 -6.15
C ARG A 71 10.80 -11.16 -4.89
N TRP A 72 9.66 -10.65 -4.41
CA TRP A 72 8.88 -11.14 -3.27
C TRP A 72 7.73 -12.05 -3.73
N LEU A 73 7.67 -12.37 -5.02
CA LEU A 73 6.71 -13.35 -5.52
C LEU A 73 7.26 -14.75 -5.22
N CYS A 74 6.46 -15.57 -4.54
CA CYS A 74 6.78 -16.97 -4.21
C CYS A 74 8.01 -17.11 -3.32
N ASP A 75 8.16 -16.25 -2.32
CA ASP A 75 9.30 -16.25 -1.38
C ASP A 75 8.95 -16.78 0.02
N PHE A 76 7.76 -17.38 0.16
CA PHE A 76 7.18 -17.93 1.39
C PHE A 76 6.64 -16.90 2.38
N GLU A 77 6.72 -15.60 2.10
CA GLU A 77 6.16 -14.55 2.94
C GLU A 77 4.91 -13.95 2.30
N ASN A 78 3.93 -13.56 3.12
CA ASN A 78 2.72 -12.89 2.65
C ASN A 78 2.97 -11.38 2.53
N ASP A 79 3.67 -10.97 1.48
CA ASP A 79 3.99 -9.57 1.19
C ASP A 79 2.79 -8.79 0.64
N CYS A 80 1.86 -9.48 -0.02
CA CYS A 80 0.63 -8.87 -0.48
C CYS A 80 -0.35 -8.52 0.66
N GLY A 81 -0.27 -9.21 1.80
CA GLY A 81 -1.24 -9.12 2.91
C GLY A 81 -2.51 -9.96 2.70
N ASP A 82 -2.88 -10.25 1.45
CA ASP A 82 -3.98 -11.15 1.05
C ASP A 82 -3.48 -12.51 0.52
N ASN A 83 -2.17 -12.76 0.63
CA ASN A 83 -1.48 -13.99 0.24
C ASN A 83 -1.57 -14.30 -1.26
N SER A 84 -1.87 -13.30 -2.11
CA SER A 84 -2.05 -13.48 -3.56
C SER A 84 -0.74 -13.69 -4.33
N ASP A 85 0.37 -13.22 -3.78
CA ASP A 85 1.76 -13.48 -4.18
C ASP A 85 2.18 -14.95 -3.97
N GLU A 86 1.73 -15.58 -2.91
CA GLU A 86 2.12 -16.96 -2.55
C GLU A 86 1.14 -18.04 -3.04
N LYS A 87 0.13 -17.66 -3.84
CA LYS A 87 -0.86 -18.62 -4.36
C LYS A 87 -0.22 -19.58 -5.35
N GLU A 88 -0.64 -20.85 -5.30
CA GLU A 88 -0.23 -21.89 -6.25
C GLU A 88 -0.54 -21.49 -7.71
N GLU A 89 -1.64 -20.76 -7.95
CA GLU A 89 -2.00 -20.24 -9.27
C GLU A 89 -0.94 -19.29 -9.86
N MET A 90 -0.26 -18.53 -8.99
CA MET A 90 0.82 -17.61 -9.38
C MET A 90 2.18 -18.28 -9.34
N CYS A 91 2.42 -19.15 -8.36
CA CYS A 91 3.73 -19.75 -8.12
C CYS A 91 3.99 -21.03 -8.92
N GLN A 92 2.98 -21.85 -9.22
CA GLN A 92 3.14 -23.11 -9.96
C GLN A 92 4.34 -23.97 -9.49
N ASN A 93 4.56 -24.06 -8.17
CA ASN A 93 5.74 -24.69 -7.53
C ASN A 93 7.12 -24.07 -7.84
N GLN A 94 7.16 -22.82 -8.29
CA GLN A 94 8.38 -22.02 -8.49
C GLN A 94 8.65 -21.11 -7.30
N TYR A 95 8.67 -21.70 -6.10
CA TYR A 95 9.12 -20.99 -4.92
C TYR A 95 10.63 -20.73 -5.01
N ARG A 96 11.04 -19.53 -4.60
CA ARG A 96 12.40 -19.05 -4.71
C ARG A 96 13.26 -19.37 -3.50
#